data_AF-A0AAV2QHB7-F1
#
_entry.id   AF-A0AAV2QHB7-F1
#
_cell.length_a   1.000
_cell.length_b   1.000
_cell.length_c   1.000
_cell.angle_alpha   90.00
_cell.angle_beta   90.00
_cell.angle_gamma   90.00
#
_symmetry.space_group_name_H-M   'P 1'
#
loop_
_entity.id
_entity.type
_entity.pdbx_description
1 polymer ?
#
loop_
_entity_poly.entity_id
_entity_poly.type
_entity_poly.pdbx_seq_one_letter_code
_entity_poly.pdbx_strand_id
1 'polypeptide(L)'
;CCQALGSKDHTHESDFLKFKDRGGLFKPTQSVIKICQETEKKTQRMLNRTGGNLPHGRGVPDAIATAVLTGLGHSSVFSELNDHALETPVGEEYHIFAMIKIIAKCYCRVRFYHLAKQETDKITGEKIRKRNNKLTLWGGQ
;
A
#
# COMPACT_ATOMS: atom_id res chain seq x y z
N CYS A 1 0.94 -0.01 -19.76
CA CYS A 1 0.56 -0.08 -18.32
C CYS A 1 1.66 0.34 -17.34
N CYS A 2 2.93 -0.06 -17.49
CA CYS A 2 3.98 0.26 -16.49
C CYS A 2 4.16 1.75 -16.21
N GLN A 3 4.13 2.60 -17.25
CA GLN A 3 4.20 4.06 -17.10
C GLN A 3 3.03 4.64 -16.29
N ALA A 4 1.84 4.02 -16.40
CA ALA A 4 0.67 4.41 -15.63
C ALA A 4 0.83 4.11 -14.13
N LEU A 5 1.74 3.21 -13.73
CA LEU A 5 2.02 2.95 -12.32
C LEU A 5 2.94 4.02 -11.70
N GLY A 6 3.86 4.58 -12.49
CA GLY A 6 4.81 5.57 -12.02
C GLY A 6 6.08 5.63 -12.86
N SER A 7 6.97 6.53 -12.47
CA SER A 7 8.30 6.71 -13.07
C SER A 7 9.24 7.36 -12.06
N LYS A 8 10.54 7.32 -12.32
CA LYS A 8 11.52 8.15 -11.61
C LYS A 8 11.41 9.63 -11.99
N ASP A 9 10.79 9.94 -13.12
CA ASP A 9 10.74 11.30 -13.68
C ASP A 9 9.51 12.09 -13.20
N HIS A 10 8.55 11.44 -12.53
CA HIS A 10 7.40 12.15 -11.97
C HIS A 10 7.81 13.13 -10.86
N THR A 11 6.92 14.06 -10.55
CA THR A 11 7.10 14.98 -9.43
C THR A 11 6.77 14.28 -8.11
N HIS A 12 7.48 14.67 -7.05
CA HIS A 12 7.16 14.21 -5.70
C HIS A 12 5.92 14.93 -5.19
N GLU A 13 5.01 14.19 -4.56
CA GLU A 13 3.83 14.77 -3.92
C GLU A 13 4.15 15.59 -2.67
N SER A 14 5.30 15.35 -2.01
CA SER A 14 5.67 16.07 -0.79
C SER A 14 7.14 16.50 -0.77
N ASP A 15 7.39 17.61 -0.08
CA ASP A 15 8.76 18.14 0.11
C ASP A 15 9.64 17.19 0.93
N PHE A 16 9.04 16.38 1.80
CA PHE A 16 9.78 15.33 2.52
C PHE A 16 10.33 14.26 1.57
N LEU A 17 9.53 13.82 0.58
CA LEU A 17 10.01 12.86 -0.42
C LEU A 17 11.07 13.48 -1.32
N LYS A 18 10.94 14.75 -1.69
CA LYS A 18 11.99 15.50 -2.41
C LYS A 18 13.29 15.52 -1.62
N PHE A 19 13.22 15.80 -0.32
CA PHE A 19 14.39 15.83 0.56
C PHE A 19 15.05 14.45 0.74
N LYS A 20 14.25 13.37 0.76
CA LYS A 20 14.76 12.01 0.93
C LYS A 20 15.26 11.37 -0.36
N ASP A 21 14.80 11.85 -1.50
CA ASP A 21 15.19 11.30 -2.79
C ASP A 21 16.65 11.65 -3.14
N ARG A 22 17.38 10.65 -3.60
CA ARG A 22 18.77 10.78 -4.10
C ARG A 22 18.85 10.45 -5.60
N GLY A 23 17.74 10.58 -6.32
CA GLY A 23 17.60 10.26 -7.75
C GLY A 23 17.18 8.82 -8.04
N GLY A 24 16.97 8.01 -6.99
CA GLY A 24 16.64 6.59 -7.12
C GLY A 24 15.18 6.25 -6.81
N LEU A 25 14.41 7.19 -6.24
CA LEU A 25 13.07 6.89 -5.75
C LEU A 25 12.07 6.76 -6.91
N PHE A 26 11.35 5.64 -6.93
CA PHE A 26 10.24 5.44 -7.85
C PHE A 26 9.01 6.19 -7.36
N LYS A 27 8.39 6.99 -8.23
CA LYS A 27 7.32 7.91 -7.86
C LYS A 27 6.02 7.43 -8.50
N PRO A 28 5.02 7.04 -7.69
CA PRO A 28 3.76 6.52 -8.21
C PRO A 28 2.93 7.62 -8.87
N THR A 29 2.05 7.23 -9.80
CA THR A 29 1.06 8.16 -10.36
C THR A 29 -0.06 8.48 -9.37
N GLN A 30 -0.81 9.54 -9.64
CA GLN A 30 -1.99 9.90 -8.84
C GLN A 30 -3.02 8.76 -8.76
N SER A 31 -3.17 7.98 -9.83
CA SER A 31 -4.07 6.82 -9.88
C SER A 31 -3.69 5.78 -8.83
N VAL A 32 -2.40 5.43 -8.74
CA VAL A 32 -1.89 4.50 -7.72
C VAL A 32 -2.11 5.04 -6.31
N ILE A 33 -1.86 6.34 -6.11
CA ILE A 33 -2.01 7.00 -4.80
C ILE A 33 -3.48 6.99 -4.36
N LYS A 34 -4.42 7.32 -5.25
CA LYS A 34 -5.87 7.23 -4.98
C LYS A 34 -6.29 5.82 -4.60
N ILE A 35 -5.77 4.79 -5.29
CA ILE A 35 -6.06 3.39 -4.95
C ILE A 35 -5.54 3.05 -3.56
N CYS A 36 -4.31 3.46 -3.21
CA CYS A 36 -3.74 3.26 -1.89
C CYS A 36 -4.55 3.99 -0.79
N GLN A 37 -4.99 5.23 -1.04
CA GLN A 37 -5.81 6.01 -0.11
C GLN A 37 -7.19 5.36 0.13
N GLU A 38 -7.89 4.93 -0.92
CA GLU A 38 -9.16 4.24 -0.75
C GLU A 38 -8.95 2.88 -0.07
N THR A 39 -7.83 2.19 -0.33
CA THR A 39 -7.46 0.94 0.37
C THR A 39 -7.26 1.18 1.87
N GLU A 40 -6.53 2.22 2.26
CA GLU A 40 -6.33 2.58 3.67
C GLU A 40 -7.66 2.94 4.35
N LYS A 41 -8.53 3.69 3.67
CA LYS A 41 -9.87 4.01 4.18
C LYS A 41 -10.72 2.76 4.42
N LYS A 42 -10.68 1.76 3.52
CA LYS A 42 -11.39 0.48 3.72
C LYS A 42 -10.76 -0.34 4.86
N THR A 43 -9.43 -0.34 4.93
CA THR A 43 -8.68 -1.00 6.02
C THR A 43 -9.03 -0.40 7.37
N GLN A 44 -9.03 0.92 7.50
CA GLN A 44 -9.36 1.59 8.75
C GLN A 44 -10.83 1.40 9.15
N ARG A 45 -11.76 1.42 8.18
CA ARG A 45 -13.18 1.09 8.45
C ARG A 45 -13.33 -0.32 8.99
N MET A 46 -12.59 -1.28 8.46
CA MET A 46 -12.60 -2.66 8.95
C MET A 46 -12.03 -2.72 10.37
N LEU A 47 -10.88 -2.10 10.64
CA LEU A 47 -10.28 -2.06 11.99
C LEU A 47 -11.23 -1.41 13.01
N ASN A 48 -11.90 -0.31 12.65
CA ASN A 48 -12.87 0.34 13.53
C ASN A 48 -14.05 -0.58 13.87
N ARG A 49 -14.50 -1.44 12.94
CA ARG A 49 -15.58 -2.41 13.17
C ARG A 49 -15.15 -3.58 14.06
N THR A 50 -13.87 -3.96 14.03
CA THR A 50 -13.32 -5.07 14.83
C THR A 50 -12.76 -4.62 16.18
N GLY A 51 -12.97 -3.37 16.58
CA GLY A 51 -12.42 -2.81 17.82
C GLY A 51 -10.90 -2.70 17.82
N GLY A 52 -10.29 -2.52 16.64
CA GLY A 52 -8.84 -2.46 16.46
C GLY A 52 -8.17 -3.82 16.26
N ASN A 53 -8.90 -4.92 16.40
CA ASN A 53 -8.34 -6.25 16.20
C ASN A 53 -8.10 -6.53 14.72
N LEU A 54 -6.96 -7.15 14.41
CA LEU A 54 -6.70 -7.65 13.07
C LEU A 54 -7.72 -8.75 12.72
N PRO A 55 -8.27 -8.75 11.50
CA PRO A 55 -9.23 -9.76 11.08
C PRO A 55 -8.56 -11.14 11.02
N HIS A 56 -9.26 -12.14 11.53
CA HIS A 56 -8.81 -13.52 11.52
C HIS A 56 -9.39 -14.22 10.29
N GLY A 57 -8.54 -14.66 9.36
CA GLY A 57 -8.97 -15.45 8.21
C GLY A 57 -8.18 -15.22 6.92
N ARG A 58 -8.31 -16.18 5.99
CA ARG A 58 -7.81 -16.04 4.62
C ARG A 58 -8.81 -15.21 3.81
N GLY A 59 -8.33 -14.34 2.91
CA GLY A 59 -9.17 -13.58 1.98
C GLY A 59 -9.49 -12.13 2.37
N VAL A 60 -8.98 -11.62 3.50
CA VAL A 60 -9.16 -10.20 3.88
C VAL A 60 -8.63 -9.24 2.79
N PRO A 61 -7.41 -9.43 2.22
CA PRO A 61 -6.95 -8.57 1.13
C PRO A 61 -7.87 -8.59 -0.10
N ASP A 62 -8.45 -9.75 -0.42
CA ASP A 62 -9.40 -9.90 -1.54
C ASP A 62 -10.72 -9.15 -1.29
N ALA A 63 -11.24 -9.25 -0.06
CA ALA A 63 -12.43 -8.51 0.34
C ALA A 63 -12.20 -7.00 0.29
N ILE A 64 -11.04 -6.52 0.78
CA ILE A 64 -10.66 -5.10 0.72
C ILE A 64 -10.50 -4.66 -0.74
N ALA A 65 -9.78 -5.43 -1.57
CA ALA A 65 -9.58 -5.10 -2.98
C ALA A 65 -10.90 -4.97 -3.75
N THR A 66 -11.85 -5.86 -3.47
CA THR A 66 -13.20 -5.80 -4.04
C THR A 66 -13.94 -4.55 -3.56
N ALA A 67 -13.86 -4.22 -2.27
CA ALA A 67 -14.50 -3.03 -1.71
C ALA A 67 -13.86 -1.70 -2.17
N VAL A 68 -12.58 -1.71 -2.53
CA VAL A 68 -11.87 -0.59 -3.17
C VAL A 68 -12.38 -0.39 -4.59
N LEU A 69 -12.51 -1.47 -5.36
CA LEU A 69 -13.05 -1.41 -6.72
C LEU A 69 -14.45 -0.79 -6.73
N THR A 70 -15.35 -1.22 -5.84
CA THR A 70 -16.68 -0.61 -5.69
C THR A 70 -16.63 0.86 -5.26
N GLY A 71 -15.61 1.27 -4.49
CA GLY A 71 -15.48 2.64 -3.99
C GLY A 71 -14.96 3.63 -5.02
N LEU A 72 -14.10 3.19 -5.95
CA LEU A 72 -13.48 4.04 -6.96
C LEU A 72 -14.37 4.24 -8.20
N GLY A 73 -15.31 3.33 -8.46
CA GLY A 73 -16.14 3.37 -9.67
C GLY A 73 -15.32 3.15 -10.97
N HIS A 74 -15.98 3.27 -12.12
CA HIS A 74 -15.43 2.87 -13.43
C HIS A 74 -14.43 3.88 -14.05
N SER A 75 -14.27 5.11 -13.53
CA SER A 75 -13.58 6.18 -14.27
C SER A 75 -12.73 7.14 -13.43
N SER A 76 -12.36 6.79 -12.20
CA SER A 76 -11.62 7.71 -11.32
C SER A 76 -10.09 7.56 -11.37
N VAL A 77 -9.60 6.48 -11.97
CA VAL A 77 -8.18 6.08 -12.01
C VAL A 77 -7.85 5.44 -13.36
N PHE A 78 -6.61 5.65 -13.83
CA PHE A 78 -6.08 5.12 -15.09
C PHE A 78 -6.91 5.46 -16.34
N SER A 79 -7.48 6.67 -16.41
CA SER A 79 -8.27 7.12 -17.56
C SER A 79 -7.49 7.08 -18.88
N GLU A 80 -6.17 7.26 -18.81
CA GLU A 80 -5.23 7.16 -19.92
C GLU A 80 -5.11 5.74 -20.51
N LEU A 81 -5.62 4.72 -19.80
CA LEU A 81 -5.61 3.33 -20.24
C LEU A 81 -6.99 2.84 -20.71
N ASN A 82 -8.01 3.71 -20.76
CA ASN A 82 -9.36 3.30 -21.11
C ASN A 82 -9.44 2.62 -22.49
N ASP A 83 -8.73 3.16 -23.48
CA ASP A 83 -8.71 2.60 -24.84
C ASP A 83 -8.05 1.21 -24.88
N HIS A 84 -6.91 1.06 -24.20
CA HIS A 84 -6.22 -0.23 -24.07
C HIS A 84 -7.05 -1.26 -23.29
N ALA A 85 -7.82 -0.81 -22.30
CA ALA A 85 -8.63 -1.70 -21.50
C ALA A 85 -9.83 -2.28 -22.28
N LEU A 86 -10.25 -1.64 -23.38
CA LEU A 86 -11.25 -2.18 -24.32
C LEU A 86 -10.72 -3.33 -25.18
N GLU A 87 -9.40 -3.53 -25.23
CA GLU A 87 -8.76 -4.67 -25.91
C GLU A 87 -8.84 -5.98 -25.10
N THR A 88 -9.43 -5.93 -23.89
CA THR A 88 -9.61 -7.11 -23.02
C THR A 88 -10.57 -8.11 -23.69
N PRO A 89 -10.19 -9.39 -23.88
CA PRO A 89 -11.06 -10.41 -24.46
C PRO A 89 -12.38 -10.57 -23.71
N VAL A 90 -13.44 -10.92 -24.44
CA VAL A 90 -14.76 -11.21 -23.86
C VAL A 90 -14.65 -12.41 -22.91
N GLY A 91 -15.04 -12.21 -21.65
CA GLY A 91 -14.98 -13.25 -20.60
C GLY A 91 -13.80 -13.12 -19.65
N GLU A 92 -12.84 -12.24 -19.93
CA GLU A 92 -11.74 -11.92 -19.01
C GLU A 92 -12.08 -10.72 -18.11
N GLU A 93 -11.39 -10.65 -16.96
CA GLU A 93 -11.51 -9.50 -16.07
C GLU A 93 -10.95 -8.24 -16.76
N TYR A 94 -11.76 -7.18 -16.83
CA TYR A 94 -11.35 -5.88 -17.35
C TYR A 94 -10.01 -5.45 -16.77
N HIS A 95 -9.01 -5.20 -17.63
CA HIS A 95 -7.61 -5.06 -17.22
C HIS A 95 -7.39 -4.04 -16.09
N ILE A 96 -8.09 -2.91 -16.13
CA ILE A 96 -8.00 -1.86 -15.09
C ILE A 96 -8.48 -2.39 -13.72
N PHE A 97 -9.50 -3.25 -13.68
CA PHE A 97 -10.00 -3.83 -12.43
C PHE A 97 -8.99 -4.78 -11.82
N ALA A 98 -8.35 -5.60 -12.65
CA ALA A 98 -7.24 -6.45 -12.22
C ALA A 98 -6.10 -5.62 -11.64
N MET A 99 -5.71 -4.52 -12.30
CA MET A 99 -4.68 -3.59 -11.81
C MET A 99 -5.05 -2.98 -10.45
N ILE A 100 -6.27 -2.46 -10.30
CA ILE A 100 -6.76 -1.89 -9.03
C ILE A 100 -6.67 -2.93 -7.91
N LYS A 101 -7.14 -4.16 -8.16
CA LYS A 101 -7.09 -5.25 -7.17
C LYS A 101 -5.66 -5.61 -6.79
N ILE A 102 -4.74 -5.68 -7.75
CA ILE A 102 -3.32 -5.99 -7.49
C ILE A 102 -2.70 -4.90 -6.60
N ILE A 103 -2.88 -3.63 -6.94
CA ILE A 103 -2.33 -2.51 -6.16
C ILE A 103 -2.89 -2.53 -4.73
N ALA A 104 -4.21 -2.69 -4.58
CA ALA A 104 -4.85 -2.77 -3.27
C ALA A 104 -4.32 -3.93 -2.42
N LYS A 105 -4.13 -5.12 -3.01
CA LYS A 105 -3.57 -6.30 -2.34
C LYS A 105 -2.11 -6.06 -1.91
N CYS A 106 -1.30 -5.45 -2.77
CA CYS A 106 0.08 -5.07 -2.44
C CYS A 106 0.12 -4.11 -1.26
N TYR A 107 -0.73 -3.09 -1.25
CA TYR A 107 -0.85 -2.16 -0.13
C TYR A 107 -1.29 -2.87 1.16
N CYS A 108 -2.31 -3.73 1.10
CA CYS A 108 -2.78 -4.53 2.23
C CYS A 108 -1.64 -5.36 2.85
N ARG A 109 -0.80 -5.98 2.02
CA ARG A 109 0.34 -6.78 2.50
C ARG A 109 1.31 -5.94 3.32
N VAL A 110 1.67 -4.75 2.84
CA VAL A 110 2.55 -3.81 3.55
C VAL A 110 1.88 -3.32 4.84
N ARG A 111 0.60 -2.95 4.77
CA ARG A 111 -0.16 -2.41 5.90
C ARG A 111 -0.35 -3.44 7.01
N PHE A 112 -0.74 -4.66 6.67
CA PHE A 112 -0.92 -5.74 7.64
C PHE A 112 0.40 -6.19 8.26
N TYR A 113 1.49 -6.19 7.49
CA TYR A 113 2.82 -6.41 8.06
C TYR A 113 3.16 -5.33 9.11
N HIS A 114 2.88 -4.07 8.80
CA HIS A 114 3.11 -2.97 9.74
C HIS A 114 2.26 -3.10 11.01
N LEU A 115 0.96 -3.40 10.88
CA LEU A 115 0.07 -3.60 12.02
C LEU A 115 0.51 -4.79 12.88
N ALA A 116 0.82 -5.94 12.25
CA ALA A 116 1.32 -7.12 12.97
C ALA A 116 2.63 -6.83 13.71
N LYS A 117 3.53 -6.04 13.11
CA LYS A 117 4.77 -5.59 13.76
C LYS A 117 4.47 -4.71 14.98
N GLN A 118 3.56 -3.75 14.87
CA GLN A 118 3.15 -2.92 16.00
C GLN A 118 2.55 -3.75 17.15
N GLU A 119 1.67 -4.71 16.84
CA GLU A 119 1.12 -5.61 17.86
C GLU A 119 2.20 -6.49 18.50
N THR A 120 3.13 -7.00 17.70
CA THR A 120 4.28 -7.77 18.21
C THR A 120 5.15 -6.92 19.15
N ASP A 121 5.42 -5.67 18.78
CA ASP A 121 6.23 -4.76 19.59
C ASP A 121 5.51 -4.40 20.91
N LYS A 122 4.16 -4.29 20.92
CA LYS A 122 3.38 -4.13 22.16
C LYS A 122 3.47 -5.35 23.08
N ILE A 123 3.37 -6.56 22.53
CA ILE A 123 3.41 -7.81 23.30
C ILE A 123 4.82 -8.09 23.85
N THR A 124 5.86 -7.84 23.04
CA THR A 124 7.24 -8.18 23.40
C THR A 124 7.96 -7.12 24.24
N GLY A 125 7.38 -5.92 24.38
CA GLY A 125 7.99 -4.80 25.13
C GLY A 125 9.29 -4.27 24.47
N GLU A 126 10.07 -3.47 25.21
CA GLU A 126 11.37 -3.01 24.72
C GLU A 126 12.33 -4.19 24.53
N LYS A 127 12.77 -4.43 23.29
CA LYS A 127 13.84 -5.40 23.01
C LYS A 127 15.16 -4.87 23.57
N ILE A 128 15.51 -5.32 24.79
CA ILE A 128 16.75 -4.99 25.53
C ILE A 128 18.01 -5.08 24.63
N ARG A 129 18.00 -5.98 23.62
CA ARG A 129 19.10 -6.18 22.66
C ARG A 129 19.43 -4.96 21.79
N LYS A 130 18.54 -3.96 21.64
CA LYS A 130 18.84 -2.70 20.93
C LYS A 130 19.30 -1.56 21.84
N ARG A 131 19.18 -1.72 23.17
CA ARG A 131 19.69 -0.73 24.14
C ARG A 131 21.21 -0.83 24.27
N ASN A 132 21.76 -2.04 24.18
CA ASN A 132 23.20 -2.30 24.16
C ASN A 132 23.71 -2.44 22.72
N ASN A 133 23.57 -1.38 21.91
CA ASN A 133 24.35 -1.30 20.68
C ASN A 133 25.83 -1.22 21.07
N LYS A 134 26.74 -1.78 20.25
CA LYS A 134 28.19 -1.87 20.53
C LYS A 134 28.85 -0.58 21.06
N LEU A 135 28.24 0.59 20.86
CA LEU A 135 28.65 1.87 21.45
C LEU A 135 28.71 1.86 23.00
N THR A 136 27.92 1.04 23.71
CA THR A 136 28.01 0.92 25.18
C THR A 136 29.03 -0.13 25.64
N LEU A 137 29.52 -0.99 24.75
CA LEU A 137 30.56 -1.99 25.07
C LEU A 137 31.99 -1.45 24.85
N TRP A 138 32.15 -0.40 24.04
CA TRP A 138 33.46 0.17 23.69
C TRP A 138 33.58 1.66 24.05
N GLY A 139 32.69 2.20 24.90
CA GLY A 139 32.74 3.59 25.38
C GLY A 139 33.67 3.80 26.58
N GLY A 140 34.75 3.04 26.69
CA GLY A 140 35.64 3.02 27.85
C GLY A 140 37.00 2.36 27.61
N GLN A 141 37.55 2.48 26.40
CA GLN A 141 38.96 2.24 26.10
C GLN A 141 39.52 3.40 25.28
#